data_AF-A0A8J5MNP9-F1
#
_entry.id   AF-A0A8J5MNP9-F1
#
_cell.length_a   1.000
_cell.length_b   1.000
_cell.length_c   1.000
_cell.angle_alpha   90.00
_cell.angle_beta   90.00
_cell.angle_gamma   90.00
#
_symmetry.space_group_name_H-M   'P 1'
#
loop_
_entity.id
_entity.type
_entity.pdbx_description
1 polymer ?
#
loop_
_entity_poly.entity_id
_entity_poly.type
_entity_poly.pdbx_seq_one_letter_code
_entity_poly.pdbx_strand_id
1 'polypeptide(L)'
;QLPVNIMERVIPAPSQKPGVFLSDRAATSHQALIRSDQLSRVSASEPWRAQLLLHHQMDLNTVDQKTSDCRYKTVYDFEIDALTIVHNVVIYQGVHSSIADMARQMLRDCQYDLMELEQCKDCYRMSNEKSDKYWFCKPCRPPHQLVYAKQKGFPYWPAKVIRVENELYDVRFFGSQHQRAVIEKSHVRPISVNIHTLQVKRTSAWNKACEELKKHQEYLSMTNNHESDHRNIRTDSEARHKGDTLSPDQESRHAHRVQTQLLQTSPKKEIKEEE
;
A
#
# COMPACT_ATOMS: atom_id res chain seq x y z
N GLN A 1 -18.42 -29.92 -49.08
CA GLN A 1 -17.04 -29.58 -48.69
C GLN A 1 -17.06 -29.29 -47.20
N LEU A 2 -16.44 -30.16 -46.40
CA LEU A 2 -16.31 -29.98 -44.94
C LEU A 2 -15.13 -29.04 -44.64
N PRO A 3 -15.21 -28.19 -43.60
CA PRO A 3 -14.14 -27.25 -43.26
C PRO A 3 -12.90 -27.97 -42.70
N VAL A 4 -11.73 -27.42 -43.03
CA VAL A 4 -10.38 -27.98 -42.79
C VAL A 4 -10.06 -28.13 -41.29
N ASN A 5 -9.29 -29.17 -40.98
CA ASN A 5 -8.83 -29.60 -39.65
C ASN A 5 -8.04 -28.49 -38.91
N ILE A 6 -8.37 -28.26 -37.63
CA ILE A 6 -7.83 -27.18 -36.78
C ILE A 6 -6.32 -27.32 -36.49
N MET A 7 -5.72 -28.48 -36.75
CA MET A 7 -4.31 -28.77 -36.52
C MET A 7 -3.36 -28.24 -37.62
N GLU A 8 -3.87 -27.76 -38.77
CA GLU A 8 -3.06 -27.24 -39.89
C GLU A 8 -3.01 -25.70 -39.98
N ARG A 9 -3.49 -24.97 -38.97
CA ARG A 9 -3.42 -23.50 -38.97
C ARG A 9 -2.02 -23.02 -38.53
N VAL A 10 -1.23 -22.56 -39.49
CA VAL A 10 0.01 -21.80 -39.22
C VAL A 10 -0.36 -20.38 -38.75
N ILE A 11 0.01 -20.03 -37.53
CA ILE A 11 -0.17 -18.69 -36.95
C ILE A 11 0.99 -17.79 -37.45
N PRO A 12 0.76 -16.61 -38.07
CA PRO A 12 1.84 -15.71 -38.42
C PRO A 12 2.44 -15.06 -37.16
N ALA A 13 3.77 -15.03 -37.09
CA ALA A 13 4.52 -14.40 -36.00
C ALA A 13 4.31 -12.87 -35.97
N PRO A 14 4.21 -12.24 -34.78
CA PRO A 14 4.11 -10.80 -34.69
C PRO A 14 5.46 -10.13 -35.02
N SER A 15 5.41 -9.18 -35.94
CA SER A 15 6.55 -8.33 -36.31
C SER A 15 6.94 -7.43 -35.13
N GLN A 16 8.17 -7.59 -34.64
CA GLN A 16 8.75 -6.75 -33.60
C GLN A 16 9.13 -5.37 -34.18
N LYS A 17 8.58 -4.30 -33.62
CA LYS A 17 9.18 -2.96 -33.62
C LYS A 17 9.48 -2.54 -32.17
N PRO A 18 10.64 -1.93 -31.88
CA PRO A 18 11.01 -1.55 -30.52
C PRO A 18 10.29 -0.25 -30.13
N GLY A 19 9.29 -0.36 -29.26
CA GLY A 19 8.47 0.75 -28.79
C GLY A 19 8.39 0.78 -27.26
N VAL A 20 8.95 1.85 -26.71
CA VAL A 20 8.68 2.50 -25.42
C VAL A 20 7.61 1.83 -24.54
N PHE A 21 8.04 1.28 -23.39
CA PHE A 21 7.14 0.91 -22.30
C PHE A 21 6.58 2.19 -21.66
N LEU A 22 5.33 2.51 -21.97
CA LEU A 22 4.54 3.53 -21.28
C LEU A 22 3.71 2.84 -20.19
N SER A 23 3.81 3.33 -18.96
CA SER A 23 2.96 2.90 -17.84
C SER A 23 1.68 3.71 -17.86
N ASP A 24 0.62 3.18 -18.46
CA ASP A 24 -0.72 3.77 -18.49
C ASP A 24 -1.42 3.66 -17.14
N ARG A 25 -1.15 4.63 -16.24
CA ARG A 25 -1.88 4.78 -14.96
C ARG A 25 -2.98 5.85 -14.98
N ALA A 26 -3.24 6.47 -16.14
CA ALA A 26 -4.22 7.56 -16.26
C ALA A 26 -5.47 7.22 -17.09
N ALA A 27 -5.54 6.04 -17.73
CA ALA A 27 -6.66 5.68 -18.61
C ALA A 27 -7.86 5.05 -17.87
N THR A 28 -7.69 4.60 -16.63
CA THR A 28 -8.68 3.79 -15.90
C THR A 28 -9.83 4.61 -15.29
N SER A 29 -9.71 5.94 -15.22
CA SER A 29 -10.68 6.76 -14.46
C SER A 29 -11.94 7.15 -15.23
N HIS A 30 -11.92 7.18 -16.57
CA HIS A 30 -13.08 7.61 -17.37
C HIS A 30 -13.91 6.47 -17.97
N GLN A 31 -13.39 5.24 -18.04
CA GLN A 31 -14.14 4.08 -18.55
C GLN A 31 -14.93 3.30 -17.48
N ALA A 32 -14.65 3.53 -16.19
CA ALA A 32 -15.31 2.82 -15.08
C ALA A 32 -16.78 3.22 -14.89
N LEU A 33 -17.14 4.49 -15.15
CA LEU A 33 -18.47 5.03 -14.86
C LEU A 33 -19.57 4.61 -15.85
N ILE A 34 -19.21 4.16 -17.06
CA ILE A 34 -20.19 3.73 -18.08
C ILE A 34 -20.51 2.22 -17.97
N ARG A 35 -19.67 1.41 -17.30
CA ARG A 35 -19.82 -0.05 -17.22
C ARG A 35 -20.48 -0.58 -15.95
N SER A 36 -20.51 0.20 -14.88
CA SER A 36 -21.22 -0.18 -13.64
C SER A 36 -22.70 -0.45 -13.88
N ASP A 37 -23.32 0.25 -14.83
CA ASP A 37 -24.74 0.10 -15.21
C ASP A 37 -25.05 -1.23 -15.93
N GLN A 38 -24.06 -1.90 -16.51
CA GLN A 38 -24.26 -3.24 -17.08
C GLN A 38 -24.17 -4.37 -16.05
N LEU A 39 -23.44 -4.16 -14.94
CA LEU A 39 -23.32 -5.17 -13.88
C LEU A 39 -24.62 -5.28 -13.06
N SER A 40 -25.36 -4.17 -12.91
CA SER A 40 -26.62 -4.11 -12.18
C SER A 40 -27.79 -4.75 -12.94
N ARG A 41 -27.81 -4.66 -14.28
CA ARG A 41 -28.94 -5.13 -15.11
C ARG A 41 -29.08 -6.66 -15.19
N VAL A 42 -28.00 -7.43 -15.08
CA VAL A 42 -28.06 -8.90 -15.10
C VAL A 42 -28.53 -9.48 -13.75
N SER A 43 -28.41 -8.70 -12.67
CA SER A 43 -28.77 -9.13 -11.31
C SER A 43 -30.25 -8.93 -10.96
N ALA A 44 -31.00 -8.13 -11.71
CA ALA A 44 -32.34 -7.71 -11.32
C ALA A 44 -33.44 -8.75 -11.63
N SER A 45 -33.20 -9.71 -12.53
CA SER A 45 -34.26 -10.62 -12.98
C SER A 45 -34.51 -11.81 -12.05
N GLU A 46 -33.53 -12.22 -11.22
CA GLU A 46 -33.62 -13.43 -10.41
C GLU A 46 -32.83 -13.33 -9.08
N PRO A 47 -33.26 -12.47 -8.14
CA PRO A 47 -32.55 -12.27 -6.86
C PRO A 47 -32.42 -13.54 -6.00
N TRP A 48 -33.31 -14.51 -6.19
CA TRP A 48 -33.26 -15.82 -5.54
C TRP A 48 -31.98 -16.60 -5.87
N ARG A 49 -31.42 -16.42 -7.07
CA ARG A 49 -30.20 -17.13 -7.50
C ARG A 49 -29.00 -16.73 -6.68
N ALA A 50 -28.87 -15.43 -6.39
CA ALA A 50 -27.78 -14.93 -5.57
C ALA A 50 -27.88 -15.45 -4.13
N GLN A 51 -29.09 -15.53 -3.57
CA GLN A 51 -29.32 -16.07 -2.22
C GLN A 51 -29.06 -17.57 -2.12
N LEU A 52 -29.33 -18.34 -3.19
CA LEU A 52 -29.10 -19.78 -3.21
C LEU A 52 -27.64 -20.16 -3.48
N LEU A 53 -26.98 -19.44 -4.41
CA LEU A 53 -25.65 -19.80 -4.89
C LEU A 53 -24.51 -19.21 -4.05
N LEU A 54 -24.73 -18.08 -3.37
CA LEU A 54 -23.66 -17.34 -2.69
C LEU A 54 -23.79 -17.51 -1.17
N HIS A 55 -22.86 -18.25 -0.57
CA HIS A 55 -22.81 -18.46 0.88
C HIS A 55 -22.49 -17.17 1.64
N HIS A 56 -21.57 -16.35 1.12
CA HIS A 56 -21.21 -15.07 1.71
C HIS A 56 -21.30 -13.97 0.66
N GLN A 57 -22.27 -13.08 0.81
CA GLN A 57 -22.43 -11.94 -0.10
C GLN A 57 -21.33 -10.90 0.18
N MET A 58 -20.66 -10.48 -0.89
CA MET A 58 -19.65 -9.43 -0.85
C MET A 58 -19.67 -8.69 -2.19
N ASP A 59 -19.62 -7.36 -2.13
CA ASP A 59 -19.55 -6.46 -3.27
C ASP A 59 -18.66 -5.25 -2.96
N LEU A 60 -18.38 -4.44 -3.98
CA LEU A 60 -17.48 -3.29 -3.85
C LEU A 60 -18.02 -2.20 -2.92
N ASN A 61 -19.35 -2.03 -2.83
CA ASN A 61 -19.96 -1.04 -1.94
C ASN A 61 -19.80 -1.46 -0.48
N THR A 62 -19.96 -2.75 -0.21
CA THR A 62 -19.74 -3.34 1.11
C THR A 62 -18.28 -3.20 1.52
N VAL A 63 -17.35 -3.45 0.59
CA VAL A 63 -15.90 -3.27 0.82
C VAL A 63 -15.58 -1.80 1.12
N ASP A 64 -16.14 -0.86 0.38
CA ASP A 64 -15.95 0.58 0.58
C ASP A 64 -16.49 1.05 1.94
N GLN A 65 -17.69 0.60 2.31
CA GLN A 65 -18.28 0.89 3.62
C GLN A 65 -17.43 0.31 4.76
N LYS A 66 -16.99 -0.96 4.65
CA LYS A 66 -16.08 -1.59 5.63
C LYS A 66 -14.76 -0.82 5.75
N THR A 67 -14.27 -0.25 4.65
CA THR A 67 -13.05 0.57 4.64
C THR A 67 -13.29 1.89 5.38
N SER A 68 -14.38 2.59 5.07
CA SER A 68 -14.77 3.85 5.70
C SER A 68 -15.01 3.70 7.22
N ASP A 69 -15.64 2.59 7.61
CA ASP A 69 -15.92 2.25 9.01
C ASP A 69 -14.70 1.66 9.75
N CYS A 70 -13.53 1.57 9.09
CA CYS A 70 -12.31 0.99 9.65
C CYS A 70 -12.50 -0.44 10.21
N ARG A 71 -13.29 -1.27 9.52
CA ARG A 71 -13.64 -2.63 9.99
C ARG A 71 -12.57 -3.69 9.70
N TYR A 72 -11.60 -3.39 8.85
CA TYR A 72 -10.47 -4.27 8.57
C TYR A 72 -9.37 -4.07 9.61
N LYS A 73 -8.95 -5.16 10.28
CA LYS A 73 -7.86 -5.12 11.26
C LYS A 73 -6.51 -5.29 10.58
N THR A 74 -6.49 -6.08 9.51
CA THR A 74 -5.30 -6.36 8.71
C THR A 74 -5.60 -6.15 7.23
N VAL A 75 -4.54 -5.99 6.42
CA VAL A 75 -4.64 -5.96 4.96
C VAL A 75 -5.18 -7.28 4.39
N TYR A 76 -4.92 -8.40 5.07
CA TYR A 76 -5.45 -9.71 4.67
C TYR A 76 -6.97 -9.79 4.84
N ASP A 77 -7.55 -9.17 5.87
CA ASP A 77 -9.01 -9.13 6.04
C ASP A 77 -9.68 -8.47 4.82
N PHE A 78 -9.05 -7.45 4.25
CA PHE A 78 -9.51 -6.79 3.03
C PHE A 78 -9.29 -7.67 1.78
N GLU A 79 -8.15 -8.35 1.68
CA GLU A 79 -7.87 -9.28 0.58
C GLU A 79 -8.89 -10.44 0.52
N ILE A 80 -9.30 -10.97 1.67
CA ILE A 80 -10.31 -12.04 1.76
C ILE A 80 -11.66 -11.58 1.18
N ASP A 81 -12.06 -10.35 1.44
CA ASP A 81 -13.29 -9.80 0.85
C ASP A 81 -13.15 -9.63 -0.67
N ALA A 82 -12.00 -9.14 -1.15
CA ALA A 82 -11.73 -9.03 -2.59
C ALA A 82 -11.75 -10.40 -3.28
N LEU A 83 -11.16 -11.43 -2.65
CA LEU A 83 -11.23 -12.83 -3.10
C LEU A 83 -12.68 -13.34 -3.14
N THR A 84 -13.47 -13.01 -2.11
CA THR A 84 -14.89 -13.38 -2.02
C THR A 84 -15.69 -12.77 -3.17
N ILE A 85 -15.44 -11.51 -3.55
CA ILE A 85 -16.08 -10.89 -4.71
C ILE A 85 -15.80 -11.71 -5.98
N VAL A 86 -14.54 -12.06 -6.24
CA VAL A 86 -14.18 -12.85 -7.44
C VAL A 86 -14.82 -14.23 -7.40
N HIS A 87 -14.79 -14.91 -6.25
CA HIS A 87 -15.43 -16.20 -6.07
C HIS A 87 -16.93 -16.15 -6.40
N ASN A 88 -17.64 -15.16 -5.85
CA ASN A 88 -19.06 -14.96 -6.09
C ASN A 88 -19.37 -14.67 -7.56
N VAL A 89 -18.58 -13.82 -8.21
CA VAL A 89 -18.72 -13.52 -9.63
C VAL A 89 -18.52 -14.77 -10.48
N VAL A 90 -17.51 -15.59 -10.18
CA VAL A 90 -17.22 -16.83 -10.93
C VAL A 90 -18.36 -17.84 -10.78
N ILE A 91 -18.92 -18.00 -9.58
CA ILE A 91 -20.08 -18.88 -9.36
C ILE A 91 -21.31 -18.37 -10.10
N TYR A 92 -21.60 -17.06 -10.02
CA TYR A 92 -22.85 -16.51 -10.52
C TYR A 92 -22.86 -16.34 -12.05
N GLN A 93 -21.76 -15.83 -12.61
CA GLN A 93 -21.64 -15.53 -14.05
C GLN A 93 -21.00 -16.68 -14.85
N GLY A 94 -20.36 -17.62 -14.17
CA GLY A 94 -19.60 -18.71 -14.78
C GLY A 94 -18.13 -18.37 -15.01
N VAL A 95 -17.29 -19.41 -14.93
CA VAL A 95 -15.82 -19.31 -14.96
C VAL A 95 -15.25 -18.74 -16.27
N HIS A 96 -15.96 -18.85 -17.39
CA HIS A 96 -15.50 -18.32 -18.69
C HIS A 96 -16.17 -17.01 -19.09
N SER A 97 -16.91 -16.37 -18.18
CA SER A 97 -17.55 -15.09 -18.47
C SER A 97 -16.52 -13.95 -18.51
N SER A 98 -16.77 -12.96 -19.36
CA SER A 98 -15.96 -11.73 -19.40
C SER A 98 -15.97 -10.97 -18.06
N ILE A 99 -17.06 -11.08 -17.30
CA ILE A 99 -17.18 -10.48 -15.97
C ILE A 99 -16.25 -11.19 -14.97
N ALA A 100 -16.14 -12.52 -15.02
CA ALA A 100 -15.18 -13.27 -14.21
C ALA A 100 -13.73 -12.89 -14.56
N ASP A 101 -13.41 -12.66 -15.84
CA ASP A 101 -12.09 -12.19 -16.24
C ASP A 101 -11.78 -10.79 -15.70
N MET A 102 -12.74 -9.87 -15.75
CA MET A 102 -12.61 -8.54 -15.14
C MET A 102 -12.43 -8.61 -13.62
N ALA A 103 -13.20 -9.45 -12.93
CA ALA A 103 -13.09 -9.63 -11.48
C ALA A 103 -11.71 -10.20 -11.10
N ARG A 104 -11.17 -11.16 -11.86
CA ARG A 104 -9.80 -11.65 -11.64
C ARG A 104 -8.74 -10.59 -11.90
N GLN A 105 -8.93 -9.71 -12.89
CA GLN A 105 -8.01 -8.58 -13.10
C GLN A 105 -8.05 -7.60 -11.92
N MET A 106 -9.25 -7.24 -11.44
CA MET A 106 -9.43 -6.40 -10.25
C MET A 106 -8.69 -6.97 -9.04
N LEU A 107 -8.79 -8.28 -8.78
CA LEU A 107 -8.07 -8.92 -7.69
C LEU A 107 -6.54 -8.86 -7.88
N ARG A 108 -6.03 -9.07 -9.09
CA ARG A 108 -4.59 -8.92 -9.36
C ARG A 108 -4.09 -7.51 -9.07
N ASP A 109 -4.86 -6.49 -9.48
CA ASP A 109 -4.52 -5.09 -9.23
C ASP A 109 -4.55 -4.77 -7.73
N CYS A 110 -5.56 -5.29 -7.02
CA CYS A 110 -5.68 -5.20 -5.56
C CYS A 110 -4.46 -5.82 -4.86
N GLN A 111 -4.08 -7.04 -5.23
CA GLN A 111 -2.93 -7.75 -4.65
C GLN A 111 -1.62 -7.00 -4.91
N TYR A 112 -1.48 -6.40 -6.09
CA TYR A 112 -0.32 -5.55 -6.40
C TYR A 112 -0.25 -4.33 -5.47
N ASP A 113 -1.39 -3.66 -5.24
CA ASP A 113 -1.43 -2.49 -4.35
C ASP A 113 -1.19 -2.86 -2.88
N LEU A 114 -1.72 -4.01 -2.42
CA LEU A 114 -1.44 -4.52 -1.07
C LEU A 114 0.05 -4.82 -0.90
N MET A 115 0.68 -5.44 -1.89
CA MET A 115 2.12 -5.69 -1.89
C MET A 115 2.93 -4.38 -1.82
N GLU A 116 2.57 -3.35 -2.59
CA GLU A 116 3.25 -2.05 -2.55
C GLU A 116 3.05 -1.35 -1.20
N LEU A 117 1.85 -1.45 -0.61
CA LEU A 117 1.53 -0.92 0.72
C LEU A 117 2.35 -1.59 1.82
N GLU A 118 2.50 -2.92 1.77
CA GLU A 118 3.31 -3.69 2.71
C GLU A 118 4.81 -3.40 2.59
N GLN A 119 5.32 -3.15 1.38
CA GLN A 119 6.71 -2.77 1.17
C GLN A 119 7.05 -1.46 1.88
N CYS A 120 6.23 -0.41 1.70
CA CYS A 120 6.38 0.84 2.42
C CYS A 120 5.11 1.69 2.32
N LYS A 121 4.42 1.84 3.46
CA LYS A 121 3.19 2.62 3.59
C LYS A 121 3.37 4.08 3.17
N ASP A 122 4.49 4.69 3.56
CA ASP A 122 4.80 6.08 3.21
C ASP A 122 5.00 6.22 1.69
N CYS A 123 5.79 5.36 1.07
CA CYS A 123 6.00 5.38 -0.38
C CYS A 123 4.70 5.14 -1.14
N TYR A 124 3.89 4.18 -0.71
CA TYR A 124 2.58 3.91 -1.32
C TYR A 124 1.68 5.14 -1.24
N ARG A 125 1.54 5.72 -0.03
CA ARG A 125 0.74 6.92 0.19
C ARG A 125 1.19 8.10 -0.68
N MET A 126 2.47 8.46 -0.60
CA MET A 126 3.00 9.62 -1.32
C MET A 126 2.97 9.44 -2.84
N SER A 127 3.15 8.20 -3.33
CA SER A 127 3.08 7.89 -4.76
C SER A 127 1.65 7.93 -5.31
N ASN A 128 0.64 7.72 -4.47
CA ASN A 128 -0.77 7.76 -4.87
C ASN A 128 -1.38 9.16 -4.70
N GLU A 129 -1.12 9.82 -3.56
CA GLU A 129 -1.66 11.16 -3.29
C GLU A 129 -1.04 12.23 -4.19
N LYS A 130 0.28 12.16 -4.44
CA LYS A 130 1.07 13.14 -5.23
C LYS A 130 0.72 14.62 -4.97
N SER A 131 0.28 14.92 -3.75
CA SER A 131 -0.22 16.23 -3.34
C SER A 131 0.86 17.32 -3.31
N ASP A 132 2.14 16.90 -3.26
CA ASP A 132 3.30 17.77 -3.19
C ASP A 132 4.23 17.52 -4.39
N LYS A 133 4.72 18.60 -5.01
CA LYS A 133 5.74 18.52 -6.07
C LYS A 133 6.98 17.73 -5.62
N TYR A 134 7.32 17.79 -4.33
CA TYR A 134 8.47 17.11 -3.74
C TYR A 134 8.07 15.83 -2.99
N TRP A 135 6.96 15.19 -3.39
CA TRP A 135 6.48 13.96 -2.76
C TRP A 135 7.56 12.87 -2.63
N PHE A 136 8.43 12.72 -3.64
CA PHE A 136 9.50 11.73 -3.61
C PHE A 136 10.71 12.16 -2.75
N CYS A 137 10.84 13.45 -2.42
CA CYS A 137 11.86 13.94 -1.50
C CYS A 137 11.52 13.66 -0.04
N LYS A 138 10.26 13.39 0.29
CA LYS A 138 9.86 13.14 1.67
C LYS A 138 10.49 11.84 2.19
N PRO A 139 11.06 11.84 3.41
CA PRO A 139 11.62 10.64 4.02
C PRO A 139 10.53 9.72 4.55
N CYS A 140 10.78 8.42 4.44
CA CYS A 140 9.94 7.37 5.00
C CYS A 140 10.43 7.01 6.41
N ARG A 141 9.62 6.28 7.17
CA ARG A 141 9.98 5.75 8.49
C ARG A 141 9.90 4.21 8.52
N PRO A 142 11.03 3.49 8.62
CA PRO A 142 12.41 4.00 8.61
C PRO A 142 12.83 4.55 7.24
N PRO A 143 13.86 5.42 7.17
CA PRO A 143 14.38 5.92 5.90
C PRO A 143 14.90 4.81 4.99
N HIS A 144 14.58 4.91 3.70
CA HIS A 144 15.13 4.02 2.68
C HIS A 144 16.63 4.26 2.48
N GLN A 145 17.37 3.17 2.26
CA GLN A 145 18.77 3.26 1.85
C GLN A 145 18.87 3.96 0.49
N LEU A 146 19.81 4.89 0.38
CA LEU A 146 20.12 5.59 -0.86
C LEU A 146 21.31 4.93 -1.55
N VAL A 147 21.22 4.77 -2.86
CA VAL A 147 22.25 4.13 -3.68
C VAL A 147 22.37 4.79 -5.05
N TYR A 148 23.49 4.57 -5.71
CA TYR A 148 23.59 4.66 -7.16
C TYR A 148 23.38 3.27 -7.74
N ALA A 149 22.41 3.11 -8.62
CA ALA A 149 22.13 1.84 -9.30
C ALA A 149 22.19 2.03 -10.81
N LYS A 150 22.54 0.97 -11.55
CA LYS A 150 22.48 0.97 -13.01
C LYS A 150 21.79 -0.27 -13.56
N GLN A 151 21.03 -0.08 -14.64
CA GLN A 151 20.59 -1.17 -15.51
C GLN A 151 21.62 -1.39 -16.62
N LYS A 152 21.61 -2.60 -17.21
CA LYS A 152 22.45 -2.91 -18.37
C LYS A 152 22.15 -1.92 -19.51
N GLY A 153 23.19 -1.25 -20.03
CA GLY A 153 23.07 -0.25 -21.09
C GLY A 153 22.75 1.18 -20.62
N PHE A 154 22.52 1.40 -19.32
CA PHE A 154 22.23 2.71 -18.75
C PHE A 154 23.34 3.18 -17.80
N PRO A 155 23.55 4.49 -17.65
CA PRO A 155 24.47 5.04 -16.66
C PRO A 155 23.96 4.83 -15.24
N TYR A 156 24.85 5.00 -14.25
CA TYR A 156 24.44 5.03 -12.84
C TYR A 156 23.48 6.20 -12.56
N TRP A 157 22.44 5.91 -11.80
CA TRP A 157 21.39 6.84 -11.44
C TRP A 157 21.08 6.74 -9.94
N PRO A 158 20.81 7.86 -9.24
CA PRO A 158 20.44 7.83 -7.84
C PRO A 158 19.08 7.16 -7.62
N ALA A 159 18.95 6.35 -6.56
CA ALA A 159 17.72 5.62 -6.24
C ALA A 159 17.53 5.41 -4.73
N LYS A 160 16.27 5.16 -4.34
CA LYS A 160 15.89 4.59 -3.04
C LYS A 160 15.79 3.07 -3.17
N VAL A 161 16.36 2.34 -2.23
CA VAL A 161 16.17 0.89 -2.11
C VAL A 161 14.85 0.64 -1.37
N ILE A 162 13.90 0.00 -2.05
CA ILE A 162 12.58 -0.33 -1.50
C ILE A 162 12.63 -1.68 -0.78
N ARG A 163 13.21 -2.70 -1.43
CA ARG A 163 13.37 -4.05 -0.89
C ARG A 163 14.68 -4.66 -1.38
N VAL A 164 15.25 -5.55 -0.58
CA VAL A 164 16.36 -6.42 -0.99
C VAL A 164 15.92 -7.87 -0.80
N GLU A 165 16.08 -8.69 -1.83
CA GLU A 165 15.74 -10.11 -1.80
C GLU A 165 16.78 -10.89 -2.61
N ASN A 166 17.45 -11.88 -2.01
CA ASN A 166 18.44 -12.72 -2.68
C ASN A 166 19.49 -11.92 -3.50
N GLU A 167 20.05 -10.86 -2.92
CA GLU A 167 21.03 -9.96 -3.56
C GLU A 167 20.50 -9.17 -4.78
N LEU A 168 19.18 -9.19 -4.99
CA LEU A 168 18.44 -8.33 -5.90
C LEU A 168 17.86 -7.15 -5.14
N TYR A 169 18.12 -5.95 -5.63
CA TYR A 169 17.68 -4.69 -5.06
C TYR A 169 16.52 -4.16 -5.89
N ASP A 170 15.31 -4.15 -5.33
CA ASP A 170 14.20 -3.37 -5.88
C ASP A 170 14.44 -1.92 -5.52
N VAL A 171 14.76 -1.12 -6.54
CA VAL A 171 15.08 0.29 -6.40
C VAL A 171 14.07 1.14 -7.15
N ARG A 172 13.80 2.32 -6.60
CA ARG A 172 13.02 3.36 -7.25
C ARG A 172 13.90 4.58 -7.48
N PHE A 173 14.09 4.93 -8.74
CA PHE A 173 15.00 5.99 -9.16
C PHE A 173 14.44 7.38 -8.85
N PHE A 174 15.32 8.33 -8.54
CA PHE A 174 15.00 9.75 -8.54
C PHE A 174 14.83 10.25 -9.99
N GLY A 175 14.23 11.43 -10.18
CA GLY A 175 13.97 12.04 -11.47
C GLY A 175 12.51 11.91 -11.92
N SER A 176 12.18 12.49 -13.07
CA SER A 176 10.79 12.79 -13.45
C SER A 176 9.85 11.59 -13.57
N GLN A 177 10.35 10.41 -13.95
CA GLN A 177 9.51 9.23 -14.17
C GLN A 177 9.45 8.29 -12.97
N HIS A 178 10.30 8.49 -11.95
CA HIS A 178 10.40 7.66 -10.74
C HIS A 178 10.32 6.15 -11.01
N GLN A 179 11.05 5.70 -12.04
CA GLN A 179 11.02 4.32 -12.54
C GLN A 179 11.46 3.32 -11.47
N ARG A 180 10.85 2.13 -11.45
CA ARG A 180 11.27 0.98 -10.63
C ARG A 180 12.12 0.02 -11.44
N ALA A 181 13.07 -0.62 -10.77
CA ALA A 181 13.86 -1.69 -11.35
C ALA A 181 14.38 -2.65 -10.28
N VAL A 182 14.50 -3.92 -10.65
CA VAL A 182 15.23 -4.92 -9.87
C VAL A 182 16.66 -4.99 -10.39
N ILE A 183 17.64 -4.71 -9.52
CA ILE A 183 19.05 -4.55 -9.86
C ILE A 183 19.90 -5.51 -9.04
N GLU A 184 20.79 -6.26 -9.68
CA GLU A 184 21.77 -7.07 -8.97
C GLU A 184 22.74 -6.21 -8.15
N LYS A 185 23.14 -6.69 -6.97
CA LYS A 185 24.11 -6.02 -6.10
C LYS A 185 25.41 -5.58 -6.79
N SER A 186 25.87 -6.35 -7.78
CA SER A 186 27.04 -6.04 -8.61
C SER A 186 26.95 -4.68 -9.31
N HIS A 187 25.73 -4.20 -9.56
CA HIS A 187 25.38 -2.95 -10.23
C HIS A 187 24.83 -1.86 -9.28
N VAL A 188 24.95 -2.08 -7.97
CA VAL A 188 24.57 -1.12 -6.93
C VAL A 188 25.84 -0.58 -6.25
N ARG A 189 25.89 0.72 -6.01
CA ARG A 189 26.99 1.39 -5.29
C ARG A 189 26.43 2.25 -4.16
N PRO A 190 27.13 2.35 -3.01
CA PRO A 190 26.71 3.22 -1.92
C PRO A 190 26.57 4.67 -2.38
N ILE A 191 25.62 5.42 -1.83
CA ILE A 191 25.44 6.84 -2.20
C ILE A 191 26.64 7.73 -1.83
N SER A 192 27.47 7.29 -0.89
CA SER A 192 28.67 8.01 -0.46
C SER A 192 29.85 7.91 -1.45
N VAL A 193 29.75 7.06 -2.48
CA VAL A 193 30.84 6.90 -3.45
C VAL A 193 31.07 8.20 -4.23
N ASN A 194 32.34 8.48 -4.55
CA ASN A 194 32.66 9.62 -5.40
C ASN A 194 32.05 9.43 -6.80
N ILE A 195 31.12 10.32 -7.17
CA ILE A 195 30.39 10.29 -8.44
C ILE A 195 31.33 10.24 -9.66
N HIS A 196 32.50 10.87 -9.58
CA HIS A 196 33.48 10.91 -10.68
C HIS A 196 34.07 9.53 -11.01
N THR A 197 33.96 8.57 -10.09
CA THR A 197 34.39 7.18 -10.31
C THR A 197 33.33 6.33 -11.02
N LEU A 198 32.10 6.84 -11.17
CA LEU A 198 30.98 6.13 -11.75
C LEU A 198 30.81 6.44 -13.23
N GLN A 199 30.33 5.45 -13.99
CA GLN A 199 29.86 5.64 -15.37
C GLN A 199 28.53 6.42 -15.35
N VAL A 200 28.62 7.75 -15.33
CA VAL A 200 27.46 8.66 -15.35
C VAL A 200 27.43 9.47 -16.64
N LYS A 201 26.23 9.70 -17.16
CA LYS A 201 26.00 10.66 -18.25
C LYS A 201 25.27 11.85 -17.65
N ARG A 202 25.95 13.00 -17.54
CA ARG A 202 25.44 14.24 -16.92
C ARG A 202 24.43 14.96 -17.81
N THR A 203 23.34 14.28 -18.13
CA THR A 203 22.21 14.87 -18.85
C THR A 203 21.42 15.81 -17.93
N SER A 204 20.58 16.66 -18.51
CA SER A 204 19.67 17.52 -17.75
C SER A 204 18.75 16.72 -16.82
N ALA A 205 18.24 15.56 -17.28
CA ALA A 205 17.44 14.66 -16.47
C ALA A 205 18.24 14.08 -15.29
N TRP A 206 19.51 13.72 -15.50
CA TRP A 206 20.37 13.19 -14.46
C TRP A 206 20.69 14.25 -13.39
N ASN A 207 20.96 15.50 -13.81
CA ASN A 207 21.17 16.61 -12.89
C ASN A 207 19.92 16.86 -12.03
N LYS A 208 18.72 16.88 -12.64
CA LYS A 208 17.46 17.02 -11.90
C LYS A 208 17.22 15.90 -10.89
N ALA A 209 17.57 14.66 -11.24
CA ALA A 209 17.47 13.54 -10.30
C ALA A 209 18.46 13.69 -9.12
N CYS A 210 19.66 14.24 -9.36
CA CYS A 210 20.62 14.54 -8.29
C CYS A 210 20.18 15.72 -7.41
N GLU A 211 19.55 16.75 -7.98
CA GLU A 211 18.94 17.85 -7.22
C GLU A 211 17.81 17.33 -6.31
N GLU A 212 16.96 16.44 -6.83
CA GLU A 212 15.90 15.80 -6.06
C GLU A 212 16.45 14.93 -4.92
N LEU A 213 17.51 14.14 -5.19
CA LEU A 213 18.24 13.39 -4.17
C LEU A 213 18.80 14.32 -3.08
N LYS A 214 19.46 15.41 -3.46
CA LYS A 214 20.06 16.35 -2.50
C LYS A 214 18.98 16.94 -1.59
N LYS A 215 17.85 17.34 -2.17
CA LYS A 215 16.70 17.82 -1.40
C LYS A 215 16.14 16.76 -0.46
N HIS A 216 16.08 15.50 -0.89
CA HIS A 216 15.69 14.39 -0.02
C HIS A 216 16.65 14.23 1.18
N GLN A 217 17.96 14.36 0.95
CA GLN A 217 18.97 14.29 2.02
C GLN A 217 18.83 15.45 3.02
N GLU A 218 18.46 16.65 2.55
CA GLU A 218 18.15 17.80 3.41
C GLU A 218 16.92 17.52 4.30
N TYR A 219 15.85 16.93 3.76
CA TYR A 219 14.69 16.55 4.58
C TYR A 219 15.00 15.41 5.57
N LEU A 220 15.88 14.48 5.20
CA LEU A 220 16.36 13.45 6.10
C LEU A 220 17.11 14.04 7.30
N SER A 221 18.03 14.99 7.07
CA SER A 221 18.79 15.61 8.16
C SER A 221 17.92 16.44 9.09
N MET A 222 16.94 17.19 8.55
CA MET A 222 15.97 17.94 9.35
C MET A 222 15.14 17.02 10.25
N THR A 223 14.69 15.88 9.72
CA THR A 223 13.88 14.92 10.48
C THR A 223 14.68 14.30 11.62
N ASN A 224 15.95 13.94 11.37
CA ASN A 224 16.83 13.37 12.39
C ASN A 224 17.13 14.36 13.53
N ASN A 225 17.34 15.64 13.22
CA ASN A 225 17.61 16.67 14.23
C ASN A 225 16.43 16.87 15.18
N HIS A 226 15.20 16.91 14.65
CA HIS A 226 14.00 17.01 15.49
C HIS A 226 13.81 15.80 16.41
N GLU A 227 14.16 14.59 15.95
CA GLU A 227 14.12 13.40 16.81
C GLU A 227 15.17 13.45 17.93
N SER A 228 16.37 13.98 17.66
CA SER A 228 17.41 14.16 18.70
C SER A 228 17.03 15.22 19.73
N ASP A 229 16.43 16.34 19.30
CA ASP A 229 15.99 17.40 20.22
C ASP A 229 14.89 16.90 21.15
N HIS A 230 13.90 16.16 20.63
CA HIS A 230 12.85 15.56 21.45
C HIS A 230 13.37 14.50 22.43
N ARG A 231 14.41 13.73 22.07
CA ARG A 231 15.06 12.80 23.00
C ARG A 231 15.83 13.54 24.10
N ASN A 232 16.57 14.59 23.75
CA ASN A 232 17.33 15.39 24.73
C ASN A 232 16.42 16.10 25.73
N ILE A 233 15.23 16.55 25.32
CA ILE A 233 14.24 17.14 26.24
C ILE A 233 13.70 16.09 27.24
N ARG A 234 13.48 14.84 26.79
CA ARG A 234 13.01 13.75 27.65
C ARG A 234 14.08 13.30 28.65
N THR A 235 15.34 13.24 28.25
CA THR A 235 16.43 12.89 29.16
C THR A 235 16.73 13.99 30.19
N ASP A 236 16.59 15.27 29.81
CA ASP A 236 16.79 16.39 30.74
C ASP A 236 15.65 16.50 31.77
N SER A 237 14.43 16.09 31.41
CA SER A 237 13.30 16.01 32.35
C SER A 237 13.39 14.82 33.31
N GLU A 238 13.89 13.66 32.86
CA GLU A 238 14.18 12.51 33.72
C GLU A 238 15.39 12.72 34.65
N ALA A 239 16.40 13.50 34.22
CA ALA A 239 17.55 13.87 35.05
C ALA A 239 17.16 14.83 36.19
N ARG A 240 16.20 15.74 35.95
CA ARG A 240 15.68 16.66 36.98
C ARG A 240 14.83 15.97 38.05
N HIS A 241 14.24 14.81 37.77
CA HIS A 241 13.47 14.03 38.75
C HIS A 241 14.30 13.11 39.66
N LYS A 242 15.64 13.05 39.49
CA LYS A 242 16.54 12.29 40.37
C LYS A 242 17.25 13.15 41.43
N GLY A 243 16.92 14.44 41.51
CA GLY A 243 17.56 15.40 42.44
C GLY A 243 16.97 15.44 43.86
N ASP A 244 15.75 14.96 44.08
CA ASP A 244 15.10 15.03 45.39
C ASP A 244 15.09 13.65 46.06
N THR A 245 16.26 13.26 46.58
CA THR A 245 16.34 12.19 47.59
C THR A 245 16.19 12.82 48.97
N LEU A 246 14.98 12.74 49.54
CA LEU A 246 14.75 12.89 50.97
C LEU A 246 14.48 11.51 51.59
N SER A 247 15.13 11.29 52.72
CA SER A 247 15.23 10.04 53.50
C SER A 247 13.87 9.52 54.01
N PRO A 248 13.80 8.22 54.38
CA PRO A 248 12.56 7.51 54.69
C PRO A 248 12.18 7.70 56.16
N ASP A 249 10.93 8.08 56.42
CA ASP A 249 10.28 7.77 57.69
C ASP A 249 8.75 7.77 57.53
N GLN A 250 8.14 6.77 58.17
CA GLN A 250 6.70 6.52 58.35
C GLN A 250 6.00 5.63 57.32
N GLU A 251 6.34 4.35 57.42
CA GLU A 251 5.45 3.24 57.08
C GLU A 251 4.26 3.15 58.07
N SER A 252 3.14 2.61 57.59
CA SER A 252 1.98 2.07 58.33
C SER A 252 0.82 3.01 58.66
N ARG A 253 -0.26 2.94 57.86
CA ARG A 253 -1.56 2.33 58.28
C ARG A 253 -2.63 2.41 57.17
N HIS A 254 -3.32 1.28 57.01
CA HIS A 254 -4.64 1.08 56.38
C HIS A 254 -4.75 0.81 54.87
N ALA A 255 -4.35 -0.41 54.50
CA ALA A 255 -5.26 -1.27 53.73
C ALA A 255 -6.31 -1.91 54.68
N HIS A 256 -7.50 -2.19 54.14
CA HIS A 256 -8.68 -2.85 54.74
C HIS A 256 -9.73 -2.01 55.49
N ARG A 257 -10.59 -1.36 54.71
CA ARG A 257 -12.07 -1.28 54.84
C ARG A 257 -12.53 -0.36 53.70
N VAL A 258 -13.36 -0.73 52.73
CA VAL A 258 -14.71 -1.29 52.86
C VAL A 258 -15.09 -1.91 51.52
N GLN A 259 -15.35 -3.21 51.51
CA GLN A 259 -16.35 -3.80 50.63
C GLN A 259 -17.59 -4.02 51.48
N THR A 260 -18.61 -3.17 51.33
CA THR A 260 -20.04 -3.48 51.57
C THR A 260 -20.90 -2.25 51.28
N GLN A 261 -22.09 -2.51 50.68
CA GLN A 261 -23.25 -1.61 50.46
C GLN A 261 -23.09 -0.62 49.27
N LEU A 262 -23.92 -0.58 48.23
CA LEU A 262 -25.29 -1.05 48.03
C LEU A 262 -25.55 -1.49 46.57
N LEU A 263 -26.26 -2.62 46.44
CA LEU A 263 -27.14 -2.96 45.32
C LEU A 263 -28.54 -2.36 45.60
N GLN A 264 -29.37 -2.33 44.54
CA GLN A 264 -30.80 -1.95 44.45
C GLN A 264 -30.96 -0.48 44.01
N THR A 265 -31.59 -0.16 42.87
CA THR A 265 -32.88 -0.63 42.36
C THR A 265 -33.06 -0.40 40.85
N SER A 266 -33.68 -1.36 40.14
CA SER A 266 -34.31 -1.17 38.82
C SER A 266 -35.74 -0.63 38.96
N PRO A 267 -36.30 0.13 37.99
CA PRO A 267 -37.74 0.32 37.85
C PRO A 267 -38.36 -0.61 36.79
N LYS A 268 -39.63 -0.91 37.02
CA LYS A 268 -40.46 -1.98 36.45
C LYS A 268 -41.08 -1.64 35.09
N LYS A 269 -41.38 -2.68 34.33
CA LYS A 269 -42.34 -2.72 33.21
C LYS A 269 -43.76 -2.46 33.73
N GLU A 270 -44.52 -1.60 33.05
CA GLU A 270 -45.98 -1.57 33.12
C GLU A 270 -46.56 -2.27 31.90
N ILE A 271 -47.42 -3.26 32.19
CA ILE A 271 -48.39 -3.85 31.27
C ILE A 271 -49.72 -3.18 31.61
N LYS A 272 -50.45 -2.69 30.61
CA LYS A 272 -51.88 -2.40 30.70
C LYS A 272 -52.57 -3.11 29.54
N GLU A 273 -53.45 -4.03 29.88
CA GLU A 273 -54.53 -4.56 29.04
C GLU A 273 -55.81 -3.72 29.24
N GLU A 274 -56.78 -3.99 28.35
CA GLU A 274 -58.17 -3.50 28.23
C GLU A 274 -58.30 -2.10 27.60
N GLU A 275 -58.96 -1.94 26.45
CA GLU A 275 -60.28 -2.45 26.03
C GLU A 275 -60.32 -2.95 24.57
#